data_AF-X6LS33-F1
#
_entry.id   AF-X6LS33-F1
#
_cell.length_a   1.000
_cell.length_b   1.000
_cell.length_c   1.000
_cell.angle_alpha   90.00
_cell.angle_beta   90.00
_cell.angle_gamma   90.00
#
_symmetry.space_group_name_H-M   'P 1'
#
loop_
_entity.id
_entity.type
_entity.pdbx_description
1 polymer ?
#
loop_
_entity_poly.entity_id
_entity_poly.type
_entity_poly.pdbx_seq_one_letter_code
_entity_poly.pdbx_strand_id
1 'polypeptide(L)'
;MGNQVFPTLKELPVPLNQAQCVLHEHELLICGGDQQDCYSYHTLKNEYKFICKYPFYTGLYGHCVVKLVDNNNKQSNQITLLSFGGGTSENKHALVMKYVSVWSDISDVSNNSMKSNKSKKFKKYNTWIPFTDNHHNQINIGRDDDNYIGMRAVIGGVNNDLLFITYYKNNIIRKWTRTRNDENKSTKLSNAV
;
A
#
# COMPACT_ATOMS: atom_id res chain seq x y z
N MET A 1 -10.00 38.42 -13.65
CA MET A 1 -8.99 37.40 -13.28
C MET A 1 -9.75 36.10 -13.08
N GLY A 2 -9.52 35.11 -13.95
CA GLY A 2 -10.31 33.87 -13.93
C GLY A 2 -10.03 33.07 -12.66
N ASN A 3 -11.08 32.64 -11.96
CA ASN A 3 -10.97 31.71 -10.84
C ASN A 3 -10.41 30.39 -11.38
N GLN A 4 -9.12 30.15 -11.15
CA GLN A 4 -8.53 28.84 -11.45
C GLN A 4 -9.18 27.82 -10.52
N VAL A 5 -10.01 26.94 -11.08
CA VAL A 5 -10.72 25.88 -10.33
C VAL A 5 -9.73 24.87 -9.72
N PHE A 6 -8.54 24.75 -10.32
CA PHE A 6 -7.43 23.94 -9.83
C PHE A 6 -6.16 24.79 -9.74
N PRO A 7 -5.64 25.06 -8.52
CA PRO A 7 -4.37 25.75 -8.36
C PRO A 7 -3.19 24.82 -8.71
N THR A 8 -2.15 25.38 -9.33
CA THR A 8 -0.90 24.66 -9.61
C THR A 8 -0.13 24.40 -8.31
N LEU A 9 0.28 23.16 -8.07
CA LEU A 9 1.07 22.76 -6.90
C LEU A 9 2.58 22.94 -7.14
N LYS A 10 3.37 22.84 -6.05
CA LYS A 10 4.83 22.79 -6.16
C LYS A 10 5.25 21.61 -7.05
N GLU A 11 6.22 21.86 -7.94
CA GLU A 11 6.78 20.84 -8.80
C GLU A 11 7.28 19.65 -7.99
N LEU A 12 7.12 18.46 -8.58
CA LEU A 12 7.55 17.22 -7.96
C LEU A 12 9.08 17.20 -7.82
N PRO A 13 9.63 16.59 -6.76
CA PRO A 13 11.09 16.44 -6.62
C PRO A 13 11.70 15.61 -7.75
N VAL A 14 10.90 14.70 -8.32
CA VAL A 14 11.26 13.79 -9.39
C VAL A 14 10.08 13.60 -10.35
N PRO A 15 10.30 13.38 -11.65
CA PRO A 15 9.25 12.98 -12.57
C PRO A 15 8.61 11.66 -12.11
N LEU A 16 7.28 11.64 -12.00
CA LEU A 16 6.52 10.46 -11.63
C LEU A 16 5.74 9.96 -12.84
N ASN A 17 6.02 8.75 -13.27
CA ASN A 17 5.23 8.04 -14.28
C ASN A 17 4.64 6.78 -13.64
N GLN A 18 3.36 6.54 -13.87
CA GLN A 18 2.59 5.40 -13.32
C GLN A 18 2.61 5.24 -11.78
N ALA A 19 3.01 6.28 -11.05
CA ALA A 19 3.00 6.28 -9.58
C ALA A 19 1.58 6.08 -9.03
N GLN A 20 1.49 5.40 -7.90
CA GLN A 20 0.22 5.19 -7.20
C GLN A 20 0.10 6.18 -6.04
N CYS A 21 -1.11 6.74 -5.86
CA CYS A 21 -1.35 7.73 -4.82
C CYS A 21 -2.40 7.24 -3.82
N VAL A 22 -2.16 7.45 -2.54
CA VAL A 22 -3.09 7.14 -1.45
C VAL A 22 -3.25 8.37 -0.56
N LEU A 23 -4.49 8.80 -0.36
CA LEU A 23 -4.82 9.89 0.56
C LEU A 23 -4.83 9.39 2.01
N HIS A 24 -4.14 10.13 2.88
CA HIS A 24 -4.14 9.92 4.31
C HIS A 24 -4.13 11.26 5.04
N GLU A 25 -5.29 11.66 5.60
CA GLU A 25 -5.44 12.96 6.25
C GLU A 25 -5.02 14.12 5.32
N HIS A 26 -4.00 14.89 5.71
CA HIS A 26 -3.44 16.00 4.95
C HIS A 26 -2.23 15.57 4.08
N GLU A 27 -2.06 14.27 3.85
CA GLU A 27 -0.95 13.71 3.10
C GLU A 27 -1.45 12.95 1.86
N LEU A 28 -0.82 13.23 0.73
CA LEU A 28 -0.87 12.38 -0.45
C LEU A 28 0.40 11.53 -0.46
N LEU A 29 0.23 10.25 -0.14
CA LEU A 29 1.32 9.29 -0.24
C LEU A 29 1.46 8.86 -1.69
N ILE A 30 2.66 9.02 -2.22
CA ILE A 30 3.04 8.69 -3.58
C ILE A 30 3.98 7.50 -3.49
N CYS A 31 3.60 6.41 -4.14
CA CYS A 31 4.32 5.15 -4.06
C CYS A 31 4.74 4.71 -5.47
N GLY A 32 6.05 4.65 -5.70
CA GLY A 32 6.62 3.95 -6.84
C GLY A 32 6.30 4.58 -8.19
N GLY A 33 6.13 3.72 -9.20
CA GLY A 33 6.00 4.08 -10.61
C GLY A 33 7.21 3.58 -11.39
N ASP A 34 7.70 4.38 -12.34
CA ASP A 34 9.00 4.12 -12.99
C ASP A 34 10.19 4.23 -12.02
N GLN A 35 9.98 4.88 -10.87
CA GLN A 35 10.94 5.00 -9.78
C GLN A 35 10.53 4.11 -8.60
N GLN A 36 11.51 3.68 -7.81
CA GLN A 36 11.26 2.90 -6.57
C GLN A 36 10.93 3.78 -5.37
N ASP A 37 11.11 5.10 -5.49
CA ASP A 37 11.01 6.02 -4.37
C ASP A 37 9.55 6.28 -3.99
N CYS A 38 9.33 6.48 -2.70
CA CYS A 38 8.03 6.84 -2.12
C CYS A 38 8.15 8.19 -1.42
N TYR A 39 7.14 9.03 -1.58
CA TYR A 39 7.09 10.38 -1.00
C TYR A 39 5.75 10.62 -0.32
N SER A 40 5.73 11.50 0.66
CA SER A 40 4.52 12.11 1.20
C SER A 40 4.49 13.57 0.80
N TYR A 41 3.41 13.98 0.13
CA TYR A 41 3.11 15.38 -0.13
C TYR A 41 2.10 15.89 0.89
N HIS A 42 2.44 16.93 1.63
CA HIS A 42 1.54 17.51 2.63
C HIS A 42 0.73 18.64 2.01
N THR A 43 -0.60 18.46 1.93
CA THR A 43 -1.52 19.35 1.21
C THR A 43 -1.55 20.77 1.80
N LEU A 44 -1.48 20.91 3.12
CA LEU A 44 -1.44 22.23 3.79
C LEU A 44 -0.06 22.92 3.72
N LYS A 45 1.04 22.16 3.72
CA LYS A 45 2.40 22.71 3.73
C LYS A 45 2.95 22.93 2.31
N ASN A 46 2.34 22.30 1.29
CA ASN A 46 2.78 22.32 -0.10
C ASN A 46 4.24 21.86 -0.26
N GLU A 47 4.59 20.79 0.45
CA GLU A 47 5.95 20.25 0.50
C GLU A 47 5.95 18.72 0.40
N TYR A 48 7.06 18.18 -0.09
CA TYR A 48 7.30 16.75 -0.23
C TYR A 48 8.35 16.29 0.78
N LYS A 49 8.15 15.10 1.36
CA LYS A 49 9.15 14.39 2.15
C LYS A 49 9.32 12.97 1.63
N PHE A 50 10.57 12.52 1.57
CA PHE A 50 10.88 11.13 1.26
C PHE A 50 10.38 10.20 2.37
N ILE A 51 9.85 9.04 1.98
CA ILE A 51 9.40 7.98 2.89
C ILE A 51 10.43 6.85 2.88
N CYS A 52 10.56 6.16 1.74
CA CYS A 52 11.45 5.02 1.56
C CYS A 52 11.54 4.62 0.08
N LYS A 53 12.21 3.50 -0.21
CA LYS A 53 12.21 2.85 -1.53
C LYS A 53 11.52 1.50 -1.50
N TYR A 54 10.95 1.08 -2.62
CA TYR A 54 10.65 -0.33 -2.88
C TYR A 54 11.93 -1.17 -2.88
N PRO A 55 11.87 -2.47 -2.55
CA PRO A 55 13.01 -3.38 -2.72
C PRO A 55 13.46 -3.40 -4.18
N PHE A 56 14.78 -3.44 -4.40
CA PHE A 56 15.40 -3.24 -5.72
C PHE A 56 14.85 -4.13 -6.84
N TYR A 57 14.42 -5.35 -6.53
CA TYR A 57 13.92 -6.33 -7.50
C TYR A 57 12.40 -6.32 -7.68
N THR A 58 11.71 -5.31 -7.15
CA THR A 58 10.24 -5.21 -7.26
C THR A 58 9.87 -4.61 -8.61
N GLY A 59 9.21 -5.38 -9.47
CA GLY A 59 8.57 -4.87 -10.68
C GLY A 59 7.37 -4.00 -10.32
N LEU A 60 7.38 -2.72 -10.69
CA LEU A 60 6.30 -1.79 -10.41
C LEU A 60 5.40 -1.57 -11.63
N TYR A 61 5.63 -2.25 -12.74
CA TYR A 61 4.76 -2.11 -13.89
C TYR A 61 3.44 -2.84 -13.63
N GLY A 62 2.33 -2.10 -13.72
CA GLY A 62 1.02 -2.63 -13.37
C GLY A 62 0.83 -2.90 -11.87
N HIS A 63 1.56 -2.19 -11.00
CA HIS A 63 1.30 -2.24 -9.56
C HIS A 63 0.13 -1.34 -9.15
N CYS A 64 -0.56 -1.73 -8.09
CA CYS A 64 -1.57 -0.94 -7.42
C CYS A 64 -1.26 -0.88 -5.92
N VAL A 65 -1.57 0.25 -5.30
CA VAL A 65 -1.42 0.47 -3.86
C VAL A 65 -2.77 0.81 -3.26
N VAL A 66 -3.17 0.07 -2.23
CA VAL A 66 -4.44 0.28 -1.52
C VAL A 66 -4.20 0.45 -0.03
N LYS A 67 -5.05 1.25 0.60
CA LYS A 67 -5.08 1.42 2.05
C LYS A 67 -5.83 0.25 2.68
N LEU A 68 -5.18 -0.48 3.60
CA LEU A 68 -5.84 -1.44 4.47
C LEU A 68 -6.55 -0.67 5.59
N VAL A 69 -7.83 -0.97 5.82
CA VAL A 69 -8.58 -0.37 6.92
C VAL A 69 -8.26 -1.14 8.20
N ASP A 70 -7.69 -0.46 9.18
CA ASP A 70 -7.51 -1.00 10.53
C ASP A 70 -8.51 -0.31 11.47
N ASN A 71 -9.56 -1.07 11.85
CA ASN A 71 -10.60 -0.58 12.77
C ASN A 71 -10.06 -0.30 14.18
N ASN A 72 -8.84 -0.73 14.51
CA ASN A 72 -8.25 -0.57 15.84
C ASN A 72 -7.23 0.58 15.93
N ASN A 73 -6.95 1.27 14.82
CA ASN A 73 -5.89 2.26 14.83
C ASN A 73 -6.38 3.58 15.45
N LYS A 74 -6.19 3.71 16.76
CA LYS A 74 -6.52 4.93 17.53
C LYS A 74 -5.60 6.11 17.21
N GLN A 75 -4.50 5.87 16.50
CA GLN A 75 -3.53 6.90 16.14
C GLN A 75 -3.76 7.31 14.68
N SER A 76 -4.20 8.56 14.51
CA SER A 76 -4.62 9.08 13.22
C SER A 76 -3.46 9.25 12.23
N ASN A 77 -2.22 9.27 12.73
CA ASN A 77 -1.00 9.41 11.92
C ASN A 77 -0.47 8.08 11.33
N GLN A 78 -1.18 6.96 11.48
CA GLN A 78 -0.73 5.65 11.02
C GLN A 78 -1.73 4.98 10.08
N ILE A 79 -1.21 4.33 9.04
CA ILE A 79 -1.99 3.45 8.15
C ILE A 79 -1.17 2.22 7.76
N THR A 80 -1.86 1.22 7.26
CA THR A 80 -1.21 0.10 6.57
C THR A 80 -1.54 0.17 5.09
N LEU A 81 -0.52 0.10 4.25
CA LEU A 81 -0.63 0.06 2.79
C LEU A 81 -0.31 -1.35 2.29
N LEU A 82 -1.03 -1.78 1.27
CA LEU A 82 -0.77 -2.99 0.51
C LEU A 82 -0.42 -2.59 -0.93
N SER A 83 0.80 -2.91 -1.36
CA SER A 83 1.24 -2.80 -2.75
C SER A 83 1.26 -4.18 -3.37
N PHE A 84 0.62 -4.35 -4.51
CA PHE A 84 0.66 -5.61 -5.26
C PHE A 84 0.53 -5.38 -6.75
N GLY A 85 0.98 -6.33 -7.55
CA GLY A 85 0.81 -6.29 -8.98
C GLY A 85 1.91 -7.04 -9.71
N GLY A 86 2.30 -6.52 -10.87
CA GLY A 86 3.30 -7.09 -11.76
C GLY A 86 2.70 -7.40 -13.14
N GLY A 87 3.38 -6.96 -14.19
CA GLY A 87 3.02 -7.25 -15.59
C GLY A 87 3.27 -8.70 -16.00
N THR A 88 3.10 -9.00 -17.29
CA THR A 88 3.38 -10.35 -17.86
C THR A 88 4.85 -10.74 -17.81
N SER A 89 5.73 -9.74 -17.79
CA SER A 89 7.19 -9.94 -17.82
C SER A 89 7.84 -9.62 -16.48
N GLU A 90 7.06 -9.38 -15.43
CA GLU A 90 7.54 -9.04 -14.10
C GLU A 90 7.03 -10.05 -13.06
N ASN A 91 7.88 -10.34 -12.07
CA ASN A 91 7.47 -11.15 -10.94
C ASN A 91 6.34 -10.48 -10.19
N LYS A 92 5.29 -11.24 -9.89
CA LYS A 92 4.20 -10.76 -9.05
C LYS A 92 4.75 -10.44 -7.65
N HIS A 93 4.32 -9.32 -7.09
CA HIS A 93 4.63 -8.98 -5.71
C HIS A 93 3.38 -8.71 -4.90
N ALA A 94 3.51 -8.90 -3.60
CA ALA A 94 2.64 -8.33 -2.60
C ALA A 94 3.52 -7.88 -1.43
N LEU A 95 3.46 -6.60 -1.13
CA LEU A 95 4.25 -5.92 -0.11
C LEU A 95 3.31 -5.15 0.80
N VAL A 96 3.60 -5.16 2.09
CA VAL A 96 2.87 -4.38 3.08
C VAL A 96 3.80 -3.34 3.70
N MET A 97 3.28 -2.14 3.95
CA MET A 97 3.98 -1.11 4.68
C MET A 97 3.09 -0.61 5.81
N LYS A 98 3.64 -0.59 7.02
CA LYS A 98 3.06 0.20 8.12
C LYS A 98 3.63 1.60 8.03
N TYR A 99 2.81 2.52 7.57
CA TYR A 99 3.18 3.92 7.42
C TYR A 99 2.86 4.68 8.71
N VAL A 100 3.81 5.52 9.13
CA VAL A 100 3.66 6.56 10.15
C VAL A 100 4.00 7.88 9.46
N SER A 101 3.16 8.89 9.63
CA SER A 101 3.37 10.24 9.10
C SER A 101 4.82 10.70 9.28
N VAL A 102 5.44 11.13 8.19
CA VAL A 102 6.77 11.79 8.21
C VAL A 102 6.69 13.27 8.61
N TRP A 103 5.48 13.74 8.93
CA TRP A 103 5.18 15.11 9.32
C TRP A 103 4.77 15.25 10.79
N SER A 104 4.43 14.14 11.47
CA SER A 104 4.20 14.17 12.92
C SER A 104 5.52 14.42 13.67
N ASP A 105 5.50 15.35 14.62
CA ASP A 105 6.64 15.59 15.49
C ASP A 105 6.91 14.36 16.36
N ILE A 106 8.18 13.98 16.49
CA ILE A 106 8.65 12.76 17.18
C ILE A 106 8.26 12.78 18.68
N SER A 107 7.82 13.92 19.22
CA SER A 107 7.41 14.10 20.62
C SER A 107 6.20 13.27 21.05
N ASP A 108 5.33 12.85 20.12
CA ASP A 108 4.12 12.08 20.46
C ASP A 108 4.34 10.56 20.46
N VAL A 109 5.42 10.07 19.85
CA VAL A 109 5.71 8.63 19.73
C VAL A 109 6.63 8.13 20.86
N SER A 110 7.38 9.02 21.50
CA SER A 110 8.35 8.67 22.55
C SER A 110 7.73 8.47 23.94
N ASN A 111 6.53 8.99 24.19
CA ASN A 111 5.97 9.02 25.55
C ASN A 111 5.14 7.80 25.98
N ASN A 112 4.95 6.77 25.13
CA ASN A 112 4.12 5.62 25.52
C ASN A 112 4.64 4.22 25.16
N SER A 113 5.91 4.02 24.81
CA SER A 113 6.43 2.64 24.64
C SER A 113 7.87 2.37 25.05
N MET A 114 8.57 3.35 25.65
CA MET A 114 9.98 3.18 25.98
C MET A 114 10.24 2.86 27.46
N LYS A 115 9.35 2.11 28.12
CA LYS A 115 9.61 1.48 29.43
C LYS A 115 8.92 0.11 29.55
N SER A 116 9.38 -0.89 28.80
CA SER A 116 9.30 -2.29 29.25
C SER A 116 10.24 -3.18 28.44
N ASN A 117 11.25 -3.71 29.11
CA ASN A 117 12.17 -4.72 28.59
C ASN A 117 11.44 -6.05 28.36
N LYS A 118 11.29 -6.46 27.09
CA LYS A 118 11.45 -7.85 26.60
C LYS A 118 11.24 -7.88 25.08
N SER A 119 12.27 -8.32 24.34
CA SER A 119 12.30 -8.57 22.89
C SER A 119 11.77 -7.43 21.98
N LYS A 120 12.59 -6.41 21.73
CA LYS A 120 12.29 -5.37 20.72
C LYS A 120 12.43 -5.96 19.30
N LYS A 121 11.36 -6.61 18.82
CA LYS A 121 11.12 -6.74 17.37
C LYS A 121 10.94 -5.31 16.84
N PHE A 122 12.02 -4.70 16.34
CA PHE A 122 11.96 -3.37 15.74
C PHE A 122 10.84 -3.37 14.69
N LYS A 123 9.73 -2.68 14.96
CA LYS A 123 8.69 -2.48 13.96
C LYS A 123 9.31 -1.61 12.87
N LYS A 124 9.59 -2.21 11.71
CA LYS A 124 10.08 -1.48 10.54
C LYS A 124 8.93 -0.69 9.93
N TYR A 125 8.67 0.50 10.47
CA TYR A 125 7.75 1.45 9.86
C TYR A 125 8.35 2.05 8.60
N ASN A 126 7.49 2.62 7.73
CA ASN A 126 7.89 3.34 6.53
C ASN A 126 8.85 2.55 5.66
N THR A 127 8.67 1.23 5.59
CA THR A 127 9.42 0.35 4.70
C THR A 127 8.50 -0.74 4.17
N TRP A 128 8.72 -1.13 2.92
CA TRP A 128 8.02 -2.25 2.31
C TRP A 128 8.61 -3.57 2.82
N ILE A 129 7.75 -4.46 3.30
CA ILE A 129 8.10 -5.84 3.66
C ILE A 129 7.20 -6.83 2.90
N PRO A 130 7.65 -8.07 2.65
CA PRO A 130 6.81 -9.09 2.02
C PRO A 130 5.49 -9.27 2.76
N PHE A 131 4.38 -9.33 2.01
CA PHE A 131 3.08 -9.67 2.57
C PHE A 131 3.01 -11.19 2.73
N THR A 132 3.08 -11.67 3.97
CA THR A 132 3.16 -13.10 4.29
C THR A 132 1.96 -13.59 5.09
N ASP A 133 1.69 -14.89 5.00
CA ASP A 133 0.79 -15.59 5.92
C ASP A 133 1.42 -15.79 7.32
N ASN A 134 0.70 -16.49 8.20
CA ASN A 134 1.15 -16.80 9.56
C ASN A 134 2.36 -17.75 9.62
N HIS A 135 2.68 -18.42 8.51
CA HIS A 135 3.81 -19.34 8.36
C HIS A 135 4.99 -18.67 7.63
N HIS A 136 4.94 -17.36 7.43
CA HIS A 136 5.94 -16.58 6.69
C HIS A 136 6.04 -16.92 5.20
N ASN A 137 5.03 -17.58 4.62
CA ASN A 137 4.96 -17.76 3.18
C ASN A 137 4.45 -16.49 2.52
N GLN A 138 5.10 -16.06 1.45
CA GLN A 138 4.66 -14.91 0.68
C GLN A 138 3.30 -15.16 0.02
N ILE A 139 2.38 -14.22 0.20
CA ILE A 139 1.05 -14.27 -0.39
C ILE A 139 1.10 -13.65 -1.78
N ASN A 140 0.71 -14.41 -2.80
CA ASN A 140 0.61 -13.89 -4.17
C ASN A 140 -0.82 -13.44 -4.48
N ILE A 141 -0.96 -12.22 -5.00
CA ILE A 141 -2.24 -11.65 -5.41
C ILE A 141 -2.36 -11.70 -6.93
N GLY A 142 -2.76 -12.86 -7.45
CA GLY A 142 -2.99 -13.06 -8.90
C GLY A 142 -2.57 -14.46 -9.33
N ARG A 143 -2.69 -14.73 -10.62
CA ARG A 143 -2.07 -15.86 -11.32
C ARG A 143 -0.82 -15.39 -12.05
N ASP A 144 0.07 -16.31 -12.40
CA ASP A 144 1.33 -15.99 -13.06
C ASP A 144 1.11 -15.27 -14.41
N ASP A 145 0.10 -15.70 -15.16
CA ASP A 145 -0.26 -15.14 -16.48
C ASP A 145 -1.10 -13.85 -16.42
N ASP A 146 -1.54 -13.41 -15.23
CA ASP A 146 -2.36 -12.20 -15.12
C ASP A 146 -1.53 -10.96 -15.49
N ASN A 147 -2.08 -10.11 -16.35
CA ASN A 147 -1.43 -8.86 -16.76
C ASN A 147 -2.08 -7.67 -16.05
N TYR A 148 -1.43 -7.16 -15.00
CA TYR A 148 -1.99 -6.06 -14.21
C TYR A 148 -1.69 -4.65 -14.75
N ILE A 149 -1.30 -4.52 -16.02
CA ILE A 149 -1.22 -3.20 -16.66
C ILE A 149 -2.58 -2.50 -16.57
N GLY A 150 -2.57 -1.28 -16.03
CA GLY A 150 -3.78 -0.48 -15.82
C GLY A 150 -4.71 -1.01 -14.73
N MET A 151 -4.25 -1.95 -13.90
CA MET A 151 -5.02 -2.48 -12.79
C MET A 151 -5.48 -1.38 -11.83
N ARG A 152 -6.71 -1.51 -11.35
CA ARG A 152 -7.23 -0.75 -10.22
C ARG A 152 -7.74 -1.71 -9.16
N ALA A 153 -7.59 -1.33 -7.90
CA ALA A 153 -8.10 -2.10 -6.80
C ALA A 153 -8.71 -1.21 -5.72
N VAL A 154 -9.72 -1.74 -5.05
CA VAL A 154 -10.33 -1.12 -3.87
C VAL A 154 -10.57 -2.18 -2.80
N ILE A 155 -10.49 -1.77 -1.55
CA ILE A 155 -10.88 -2.58 -0.39
C ILE A 155 -12.19 -2.06 0.15
N GLY A 156 -13.11 -2.97 0.45
CA GLY A 156 -14.41 -2.67 1.02
C GLY A 156 -15.10 -3.92 1.54
N GLY A 157 -16.44 -3.91 1.55
CA GLY A 157 -17.24 -4.93 2.24
C GLY A 157 -17.53 -4.54 3.69
N VAL A 158 -18.46 -5.24 4.34
CA VAL A 158 -18.94 -4.90 5.70
C VAL A 158 -17.78 -4.90 6.71
N ASN A 159 -16.77 -5.74 6.49
CA ASN A 159 -15.63 -5.89 7.38
C ASN A 159 -14.29 -5.56 6.71
N ASN A 160 -14.29 -4.81 5.59
CA ASN A 160 -13.09 -4.58 4.76
C ASN A 160 -12.41 -5.89 4.30
N ASP A 161 -13.24 -6.90 4.05
CA ASP A 161 -12.87 -8.27 3.71
C ASP A 161 -12.95 -8.57 2.21
N LEU A 162 -13.35 -7.59 1.40
CA LEU A 162 -13.39 -7.69 -0.06
C LEU A 162 -12.26 -6.85 -0.68
N LEU A 163 -11.39 -7.53 -1.42
CA LEU A 163 -10.47 -6.91 -2.38
C LEU A 163 -11.05 -7.05 -3.79
N PHE A 164 -11.49 -5.94 -4.36
CA PHE A 164 -12.05 -5.88 -5.71
C PHE A 164 -10.99 -5.35 -6.68
N ILE A 165 -10.68 -6.15 -7.71
CA ILE A 165 -9.62 -5.85 -8.67
C ILE A 165 -10.21 -5.82 -10.09
N THR A 166 -9.87 -4.78 -10.84
CA THR A 166 -10.18 -4.66 -12.28
C THR A 166 -8.91 -4.46 -13.08
N TYR A 167 -8.74 -5.17 -14.19
CA TYR A 167 -7.57 -5.04 -15.07
C TYR A 167 -7.92 -5.42 -16.52
N TYR A 168 -7.03 -5.09 -17.46
CA TYR A 168 -7.25 -5.29 -18.89
C TYR A 168 -7.29 -6.78 -19.27
N LYS A 169 -8.30 -7.16 -20.07
CA LYS A 169 -8.79 -8.53 -20.39
C LYS A 169 -9.72 -9.18 -19.35
N ASN A 170 -10.99 -8.73 -19.35
CA ASN A 170 -12.23 -9.40 -18.90
C ASN A 170 -12.29 -10.20 -17.57
N ASN A 171 -11.23 -10.25 -16.78
CA ASN A 171 -11.20 -11.03 -15.56
C ASN A 171 -11.43 -10.10 -14.37
N ILE A 172 -12.64 -10.11 -13.83
CA ILE A 172 -12.91 -9.51 -12.53
C ILE A 172 -12.48 -10.53 -11.49
N ILE A 173 -11.39 -10.27 -10.78
CA ILE A 173 -10.99 -11.09 -9.63
C ILE A 173 -11.63 -10.49 -8.38
N ARG A 174 -12.56 -11.24 -7.76
CA ARG A 174 -13.08 -10.97 -6.42
C ARG A 174 -12.33 -11.84 -5.43
N LYS A 175 -11.51 -11.25 -4.55
CA LYS A 175 -10.85 -11.99 -3.47
C LYS A 175 -11.46 -11.62 -2.12
N TRP A 176 -11.75 -12.65 -1.34
CA TRP A 176 -12.14 -12.54 0.07
C TRP A 176 -10.88 -12.66 0.94
N THR A 177 -10.56 -11.64 1.72
CA THR A 177 -9.48 -11.71 2.71
C THR A 177 -10.09 -12.08 4.07
N ARG A 178 -10.17 -13.39 4.36
CA ARG A 178 -10.52 -13.86 5.71
C ARG A 178 -9.25 -13.93 6.55
N THR A 179 -8.93 -12.87 7.28
CA THR A 179 -7.91 -12.90 8.34
C THR A 179 -8.55 -12.72 9.71
N ARG A 180 -9.14 -13.81 10.21
CA ARG A 180 -9.23 -14.11 11.65
C ARG A 180 -9.41 -15.61 11.80
N ASN A 181 -8.43 -16.22 12.48
CA ASN A 181 -8.42 -17.55 13.07
C ASN A 181 -9.50 -18.51 12.56
N ASP A 182 -9.19 -19.27 11.52
CA ASP A 182 -9.78 -20.60 11.36
C ASP A 182 -8.72 -21.50 10.73
N GLU A 183 -8.33 -22.52 11.49
CA GLU A 183 -7.58 -23.67 11.02
C GLU A 183 -8.34 -24.34 9.88
N ASN A 184 -7.60 -24.90 8.92
CA ASN A 184 -8.08 -25.75 7.84
C ASN A 184 -9.01 -25.10 6.80
N LYS A 185 -8.40 -24.58 5.72
CA LYS A 185 -8.60 -25.11 4.37
C LYS A 185 -7.67 -24.42 3.36
N SER A 186 -6.81 -25.23 2.76
CA SER A 186 -6.26 -24.96 1.43
C SER A 186 -7.45 -24.84 0.47
N THR A 187 -7.68 -23.64 -0.05
CA THR A 187 -8.62 -23.45 -1.16
C THR A 187 -7.86 -22.82 -2.32
N LYS A 188 -7.38 -23.69 -3.23
CA LYS A 188 -7.38 -23.36 -4.66
C LYS A 188 -8.83 -23.05 -5.02
N LEU A 189 -9.11 -21.81 -5.41
CA LEU A 189 -10.42 -21.42 -5.91
C LEU A 189 -10.29 -21.09 -7.39
N SER A 190 -10.92 -21.96 -8.19
CA SER A 190 -11.22 -21.77 -9.60
C SER A 190 -12.28 -20.67 -9.78
N ASN A 191 -12.19 -19.96 -10.90
CA ASN A 191 -13.08 -18.86 -11.29
C ASN A 191 -14.55 -19.30 -11.37
N ALA A 192 -15.46 -18.38 -11.06
CA ALA A 192 -16.84 -18.41 -11.51
C ALA A 192 -16.97 -17.48 -12.74
N VAL A 193 -17.31 -18.11 -13.87
CA VAL A 193 -17.72 -17.64 -15.22
C VAL A 193 -16.93 -16.47 -15.82
#